data_AF-A0A9K3GRU9-F1
#
_entry.id   AF-A0A9K3GRU9-F1
#
_cell.length_a   1.000
_cell.length_b   1.000
_cell.length_c   1.000
_cell.angle_alpha   90.00
_cell.angle_beta   90.00
_cell.angle_gamma   90.00
#
_symmetry.space_group_name_H-M   'P 1'
#
loop_
_entity.id
_entity.type
_entity.pdbx_description
1 polymer ?
#
loop_
_entity_poly.entity_id
_entity_poly.type
_entity_poly.pdbx_seq_one_letter_code
_entity_poly.pdbx_strand_id
1 'polypeptide(L)'
;EFADEHGCWRVLEDSYVSDDSGSGVVHIAPFFGEDDHRVGLKNGIIKADGAIVCPINETGHMEDTCGPFAGMYVKDADKHIIEDLKSRGRLLSRSQVVHSYPFCWRSNTPLVY
;
A
#
# COMPACT_ATOMS: atom_id res chain seq x y z
N GLU A 1 14.33 10.39 2.86
CA GLU A 1 13.85 11.79 2.91
C GLU A 1 12.45 11.88 3.51
N PHE A 2 11.34 11.72 2.77
CA PHE A 2 9.99 11.82 3.37
C PHE A 2 9.80 10.94 4.62
N ALA A 3 10.25 9.69 4.55
CA ALA A 3 10.03 8.74 5.61
C ALA A 3 10.86 9.01 6.89
N ASP A 4 12.04 9.59 6.74
CA ASP A 4 12.93 9.89 7.87
C ASP A 4 12.47 11.16 8.59
N GLU A 5 11.97 12.14 7.84
CA GLU A 5 11.45 13.42 8.37
C GLU A 5 10.15 13.27 9.16
N HIS A 6 9.33 12.28 8.82
CA HIS A 6 7.99 12.07 9.40
C HIS A 6 7.93 10.93 10.43
N GLY A 7 9.09 10.37 10.82
CA GLY A 7 9.14 9.31 11.82
C GLY A 7 8.40 8.03 11.38
N CYS A 8 8.52 7.68 10.09
CA CYS A 8 7.95 6.47 9.51
C CYS A 8 8.74 5.21 9.95
N TRP A 9 8.31 4.03 9.47
CA TRP A 9 8.98 2.75 9.69
C TRP A 9 9.10 2.30 11.15
N ARG A 10 8.08 2.60 11.95
CA ARG A 10 7.95 2.13 13.33
C ARG A 10 6.67 1.33 13.50
N VAL A 11 6.66 0.51 14.55
CA VAL A 11 5.47 -0.26 14.94
C VAL A 11 4.53 0.68 15.70
N LEU A 12 3.25 0.64 15.33
CA LEU A 12 2.18 1.40 15.95
C LEU A 12 1.12 0.44 16.50
N GLU A 13 0.39 0.89 17.51
CA GLU A 13 -0.73 0.18 18.09
C GLU A 13 -2.04 0.85 17.66
N ASP A 14 -3.00 0.05 17.21
CA ASP A 14 -4.36 0.49 16.97
C ASP A 14 -5.34 -0.69 17.13
N SER A 15 -6.57 -0.39 17.54
CA SER A 15 -7.55 -1.41 17.96
C SER A 15 -8.30 -2.07 16.81
N TYR A 16 -8.10 -1.64 15.56
CA TYR A 16 -8.76 -2.24 14.40
C TYR A 16 -8.13 -3.56 13.95
N VAL A 17 -6.91 -3.87 14.43
CA VAL A 17 -6.22 -5.11 14.10
C VAL A 17 -6.80 -6.26 14.92
N SER A 18 -7.25 -7.30 14.23
CA SER A 18 -7.82 -8.53 14.79
C SER A 18 -6.88 -9.74 14.60
N ASP A 19 -7.21 -10.85 15.25
CA ASP A 19 -6.49 -12.13 15.18
C ASP A 19 -7.11 -13.15 14.21
N ASP A 20 -8.12 -12.74 13.45
CA ASP A 20 -8.88 -13.58 12.52
C ASP A 20 -8.29 -13.63 11.11
N SER A 21 -7.33 -12.75 10.78
CA SER A 21 -6.75 -12.64 9.44
C SER A 21 -5.28 -12.21 9.45
N GLY A 22 -4.51 -12.72 8.48
CA GLY A 22 -3.11 -12.36 8.30
C GLY A 22 -2.21 -12.84 9.44
N SER A 23 -1.37 -11.95 9.95
CA SER A 23 -0.35 -12.25 10.98
C SER A 23 -0.53 -11.48 12.29
N GLY A 24 -1.61 -10.69 12.42
CA GLY A 24 -1.77 -9.73 13.52
C GLY A 24 -0.88 -8.48 13.39
N VAL A 25 -0.19 -8.29 12.27
CA VAL A 25 0.57 -7.07 11.94
C VAL A 25 0.17 -6.59 10.56
N VAL A 26 -0.31 -5.34 10.46
CA VAL A 26 -0.83 -4.75 9.22
C VAL A 26 0.17 -3.73 8.67
N HIS A 27 0.47 -3.83 7.38
CA HIS A 27 1.23 -2.81 6.67
C HIS A 27 0.35 -1.58 6.43
N ILE A 28 0.87 -0.39 6.73
CA ILE A 28 0.15 0.88 6.62
C ILE A 28 0.63 1.68 5.41
N ALA A 29 -0.30 2.03 4.53
CA ALA A 29 -0.12 2.91 3.38
C ALA A 29 -1.22 4.00 3.37
N PRO A 30 -1.00 5.16 4.03
CA PRO A 30 -2.05 6.14 4.36
C PRO A 30 -2.86 6.72 3.20
N PHE A 31 -2.40 6.57 1.95
CA PHE A 31 -3.14 7.03 0.77
C PHE A 31 -4.25 6.07 0.33
N PHE A 32 -4.07 4.76 0.57
CA PHE A 32 -4.89 3.69 -0.03
C PHE A 32 -5.91 3.07 0.93
N GLY A 33 -6.02 3.58 2.16
CA GLY A 33 -6.88 3.00 3.19
C GLY A 33 -7.33 4.03 4.22
N GLU A 34 -8.60 3.97 4.60
CA GLU A 34 -9.20 4.88 5.59
C GLU A 34 -8.58 4.68 6.99
N ASP A 35 -8.43 3.44 7.43
CA ASP A 35 -7.77 3.11 8.69
C ASP A 35 -6.30 3.50 8.67
N ASP A 36 -5.60 3.25 7.56
CA ASP A 36 -4.20 3.63 7.38
C ASP A 36 -4.02 5.14 7.47
N HIS A 37 -4.94 5.91 6.87
CA HIS A 37 -4.97 7.37 6.94
C HIS A 37 -5.22 7.84 8.39
N ARG A 38 -6.23 7.28 9.07
CA ARG A 38 -6.56 7.59 10.47
C ARG A 38 -5.38 7.31 11.40
N VAL A 39 -4.75 6.13 11.28
CA VAL A 39 -3.58 5.72 12.06
C VAL A 39 -2.40 6.63 11.77
N GLY A 40 -2.17 6.97 10.50
CA GLY A 40 -1.12 7.90 10.09
C GLY A 40 -1.28 9.30 10.70
N LEU A 41 -2.51 9.85 10.68
CA LEU A 41 -2.82 11.15 11.30
C LEU A 41 -2.65 11.12 12.82
N LYS A 42 -3.26 10.13 13.49
CA LYS A 42 -3.23 9.97 14.95
C LYS A 42 -1.80 9.90 15.49
N ASN A 43 -0.89 9.31 14.72
CA ASN A 43 0.50 9.12 15.12
C ASN A 43 1.46 10.17 14.55
N GLY A 44 0.96 11.18 13.83
CA GLY A 44 1.77 12.26 13.26
C GLY A 44 2.68 11.83 12.10
N ILE A 45 2.41 10.69 11.47
CA ILE A 45 3.10 10.24 10.25
C ILE A 45 2.65 11.09 9.05
N ILE A 46 1.37 11.41 8.99
CA ILE A 46 0.81 12.35 8.03
C ILE A 46 0.14 13.52 8.77
N LYS A 47 0.00 14.65 8.09
CA LYS A 47 -0.71 15.84 8.58
C LYS A 47 -1.99 16.00 7.78
N ALA A 48 -3.02 16.59 8.41
CA ALA A 48 -4.30 16.82 7.75
C ALA A 48 -4.20 17.73 6.52
N ASP A 49 -3.21 18.63 6.50
CA ASP A 49 -2.86 19.55 5.42
C ASP A 49 -1.54 19.19 4.74
N GLY A 50 -0.98 18.01 5.05
CA GLY A 50 0.31 17.56 4.54
C GLY A 50 0.20 16.78 3.24
N ALA A 51 1.28 16.77 2.47
CA ALA A 51 1.40 15.88 1.32
C ALA A 51 1.45 14.41 1.80
N ILE A 52 0.64 13.56 1.17
CA ILE A 52 0.66 12.11 1.36
C ILE A 52 1.32 11.50 0.13
N VAL A 53 2.17 10.51 0.33
CA VAL A 53 2.85 9.82 -0.77
C VAL A 53 1.85 8.93 -1.50
N CYS A 54 1.58 9.25 -2.77
CA CYS A 54 0.91 8.35 -3.70
C CYS A 54 1.91 7.86 -4.77
N PRO A 55 2.20 6.55 -4.85
CA PRO A 55 3.03 5.97 -5.89
C PRO A 55 2.29 5.72 -7.23
N ILE A 56 1.03 6.12 -7.36
CA ILE A 56 0.21 5.85 -8.56
C ILE A 56 -0.38 7.16 -9.11
N ASN A 57 -0.31 7.33 -10.42
CA ASN A 57 -0.88 8.46 -11.12
C ASN A 57 -2.38 8.28 -11.45
N GLU A 58 -3.03 9.32 -11.98
CA GLU A 58 -4.47 9.34 -12.29
C GLU A 58 -4.92 8.27 -13.31
N THR A 59 -3.97 7.68 -14.06
CA THR A 59 -4.26 6.63 -15.05
C THR A 59 -4.06 5.22 -14.51
N GLY A 60 -3.70 5.07 -13.23
CA GLY A 60 -3.45 3.78 -12.58
C GLY A 60 -2.06 3.20 -12.86
N HIS A 61 -1.11 4.02 -13.30
CA HIS A 61 0.27 3.63 -13.53
C HIS A 61 1.17 4.14 -12.40
N MET A 62 2.24 3.42 -12.12
CA MET A 62 3.22 3.80 -11.11
C MET A 62 3.90 5.12 -11.48
N GLU A 63 4.04 6.03 -10.52
CA GLU A 63 4.74 7.30 -10.68
C GLU A 63 6.23 7.10 -11.01
N ASP A 64 6.85 8.11 -11.62
CA ASP A 64 8.27 8.07 -12.02
C ASP A 64 9.24 7.86 -10.85
N THR A 65 8.78 8.19 -9.63
CA THR A 65 9.51 7.99 -8.38
C THR A 65 9.60 6.52 -7.95
N CYS A 66 8.86 5.61 -8.60
CA CYS A 66 8.78 4.19 -8.24
C CYS A 66 9.92 3.33 -8.80
N GLY A 67 11.00 3.95 -9.28
CA GLY A 67 12.21 3.25 -9.73
C GLY A 67 11.94 2.26 -10.87
N PRO A 68 12.30 0.97 -10.74
CA PRO A 68 12.16 -0.01 -11.82
C PRO A 68 10.72 -0.32 -12.20
N PHE A 69 9.74 0.12 -11.40
CA PHE A 69 8.31 -0.08 -11.66
C PHE A 69 7.64 1.13 -12.30
N ALA A 70 8.36 2.24 -12.48
CA ALA A 70 7.83 3.49 -13.05
C ALA A 70 7.13 3.24 -14.39
N GLY A 71 5.95 3.85 -14.55
CA GLY A 71 5.14 3.74 -15.76
C GLY A 71 4.44 2.39 -15.98
N MET A 72 4.65 1.38 -15.12
CA MET A 72 3.90 0.12 -15.19
C MET A 72 2.48 0.31 -14.67
N TYR A 73 1.51 -0.40 -15.27
CA TYR A 73 0.17 -0.47 -14.69
C TYR A 73 0.23 -1.19 -13.33
N VAL A 74 -0.52 -0.70 -12.34
CA VAL A 74 -0.41 -1.17 -10.94
C VAL A 74 -0.50 -2.70 -10.79
N LYS A 75 -1.42 -3.35 -11.51
CA LYS A 75 -1.57 -4.82 -11.44
C LYS A 75 -0.47 -5.59 -12.18
N ASP A 76 0.12 -4.97 -13.21
CA ASP A 76 1.26 -5.57 -13.91
C ASP A 76 2.54 -5.47 -13.10
N ALA A 77 2.66 -4.44 -12.25
CA ALA A 77 3.79 -4.25 -11.34
C ALA A 77 3.83 -5.34 -10.25
N ASP A 78 2.67 -5.87 -9.80
CA ASP A 78 2.59 -6.87 -8.72
C ASP A 78 3.56 -8.05 -8.91
N LYS A 79 3.62 -8.62 -10.12
CA LYS A 79 4.50 -9.77 -10.41
C LYS A 79 5.98 -9.43 -10.25
N HIS A 80 6.38 -8.22 -10.64
CA HIS A 80 7.75 -7.74 -10.59
C HIS A 80 8.14 -7.34 -9.16
N ILE A 81 7.23 -6.75 -8.40
CA ILE A 81 7.43 -6.44 -6.97
C ILE A 81 7.63 -7.74 -6.17
N ILE A 82 6.83 -8.77 -6.44
CA ILE A 82 6.99 -10.08 -5.79
C ILE A 82 8.36 -10.70 -6.10
N GLU A 83 8.81 -10.61 -7.36
CA GLU A 83 10.12 -11.12 -7.77
C GLU A 83 11.28 -10.37 -7.11
N ASP A 84 11.18 -9.04 -7.04
CA ASP A 84 12.17 -8.20 -6.35
C ASP A 84 12.22 -8.49 -4.83
N LEU A 85 11.07 -8.64 -4.17
CA LEU A 85 11.03 -9.01 -2.74
C LEU A 85 11.65 -10.40 -2.51
N LYS A 86 11.42 -11.34 -3.44
CA LYS A 86 12.03 -12.67 -3.39
C LYS A 86 13.54 -12.61 -3.60
N SER A 87 14.02 -11.85 -4.58
CA SER A 87 15.46 -11.73 -4.88
C SER A 87 16.24 -11.11 -3.71
N ARG A 88 15.61 -10.20 -2.96
CA ARG A 88 16.16 -9.58 -1.74
C ARG A 88 15.99 -10.43 -0.47
N GLY A 89 15.43 -11.63 -0.57
CA GLY A 89 15.21 -12.52 0.57
C GLY A 89 14.19 -12.00 1.60
N ARG A 90 13.29 -11.08 1.20
CA ARG A 90 12.28 -10.46 2.06
C ARG A 90 10.87 -11.06 1.89
N LEU A 91 10.72 -12.06 1.03
CA LEU A 91 9.46 -12.77 0.81
C LEU A 91 9.44 -14.08 1.61
N LEU A 92 8.70 -14.10 2.73
CA LEU A 92 8.59 -15.29 3.59
C LEU A 92 7.58 -16.32 3.07
N SER A 93 6.44 -15.86 2.57
CA SER A 93 5.36 -16.71 2.05
C SER A 93 4.67 -16.04 0.88
N ARG A 94 4.16 -16.85 -0.07
CA ARG A 94 3.37 -16.42 -1.22
C ARG A 94 2.26 -17.44 -1.47
N SER A 95 1.02 -16.96 -1.55
CA SER A 95 -0.15 -17.76 -1.89
C SER A 95 -1.13 -16.91 -2.72
N GLN A 96 -2.18 -17.55 -3.24
CA GLN A 96 -3.32 -16.87 -3.85
C GLN A 96 -4.53 -17.02 -2.94
N VAL A 97 -5.33 -15.97 -2.83
CA VAL A 97 -6.55 -15.94 -2.03
C VAL A 97 -7.70 -15.54 -2.92
N VAL A 98 -8.80 -16.29 -2.84
CA VAL A 98 -10.05 -15.96 -3.52
C VAL A 98 -10.89 -15.15 -2.55
N HIS A 99 -11.21 -13.92 -2.94
CA HIS A 99 -12.04 -13.01 -2.15
C HIS A 99 -12.84 -12.09 -3.08
N SER A 100 -13.84 -11.41 -2.53
CA SER A 100 -14.57 -10.39 -3.26
C SER A 100 -13.68 -9.16 -3.48
N TYR A 101 -13.58 -8.71 -4.73
CA TYR A 101 -12.84 -7.51 -5.12
C TYR A 101 -13.79 -6.53 -5.81
N PRO A 102 -13.71 -5.21 -5.51
CA PRO A 102 -14.60 -4.22 -6.10
C PRO A 102 -14.21 -3.90 -7.55
N PHE A 103 -15.20 -3.87 -8.44
CA PHE A 103 -15.04 -3.50 -9.85
C PHE A 103 -15.91 -2.29 -10.18
N CYS A 104 -15.46 -1.49 -11.14
CA CYS A 104 -16.24 -0.38 -11.68
C CYS A 104 -17.54 -0.92 -12.25
N TRP A 105 -18.66 -0.40 -11.76
CA TRP A 105 -20.02 -0.82 -12.12
C TRP A 105 -20.34 -0.68 -13.61
N ARG A 106 -19.56 0.13 -14.36
CA ARG A 106 -19.77 0.39 -15.79
C ARG A 106 -18.75 -0.32 -16.68
N SER A 107 -17.47 -0.19 -16.37
CA SER A 107 -16.37 -0.69 -17.22
C SER A 107 -15.88 -2.08 -16.82
N ASN A 108 -16.32 -2.62 -15.68
CA ASN A 108 -15.80 -3.86 -15.10
C ASN A 108 -14.27 -3.84 -14.90
N THR A 109 -13.67 -2.66 -14.75
CA THR A 109 -12.25 -2.52 -14.41
C THR A 109 -12.07 -2.60 -12.88
N PRO A 110 -10.99 -3.21 -12.37
CA PRO A 110 -10.74 -3.27 -10.93
C PRO A 110 -10.65 -1.86 -10.33
N LEU A 111 -11.30 -1.63 -9.18
CA LEU A 111 -11.14 -0.38 -8.44
C LEU A 111 -9.87 -0.40 -7.58
N VAL A 112 -9.31 0.79 -7.35
CA VAL A 112 -8.19 1.08 -6.45
C VAL A 112 -8.63 2.28 -5.63
N TYR A 113 -8.39 2.23 -4.32
CA TYR A 113 -8.71 3.30 -3.38
C TYR A 113 -7.55 4.27 -3.24
#